data_AF-A0AAW3BNI1-F1
#
_entry.id   AF-A0AAW3BNI1-F1
#
_cell.length_a   1.000
_cell.length_b   1.000
_cell.length_c   1.000
_cell.angle_alpha   90.00
_cell.angle_beta   90.00
_cell.angle_gamma   90.00
#
_symmetry.space_group_name_H-M   'P 1'
#
loop_
_entity.id
_entity.type
_entity.pdbx_description
1 polymer ?
#
loop_
_entity_poly.entity_id
_entity_poly.type
_entity_poly.pdbx_seq_one_letter_code
_entity_poly.pdbx_strand_id
1 'polypeptide(L)'
;MVDMEDDSASATATSKTGAGKHHWKKLTKAQQRHEQSQRNAFEAFANALLHSVSPFMAPLRAKCKTSLPHIKVDQRFGKSGHPETAIAQFLVAPLVTNYRPRHFHDVAPGELMEFHYDFALVLQAIRSAHAIHIGYGSTWKRYAVPYCYLACREYRKEVLALCPEEIPNSRSEAIYEDDVVKDITELLLKRGEGLEMLETMSIVEAMRKRVDLYPLYDAFATLFQNLENYQVEISDIRSVPSRFLLKTSRLAVEAMPQPIVLDDEVAWDGLPEVSRVLVEGGVATSGAAGSEADGGTARLASKQKALSTLAPVAAATGAVSGKRGAALAVPPAASGTTSSWQTLAPLIVSVACVTATIAVVLIKKRR
;
A
#
# COMPACT_ATOMS: atom_id res chain seq x y z
N MET A 1 70.43 48.42 34.16
CA MET A 1 70.06 49.24 35.33
C MET A 1 69.53 50.53 34.73
N VAL A 2 68.29 50.95 35.04
CA VAL A 2 67.57 52.05 34.37
C VAL A 2 67.19 51.64 32.92
N ASP A 3 65.92 51.52 32.49
CA ASP A 3 64.82 52.51 32.35
C ASP A 3 65.12 53.61 31.30
N MET A 4 64.20 54.18 30.51
CA MET A 4 62.85 53.78 30.04
C MET A 4 62.37 54.85 29.02
N GLU A 5 62.30 54.54 27.72
CA GLU A 5 61.57 55.28 26.66
C GLU A 5 61.18 54.19 25.62
N ASP A 6 59.93 53.75 25.45
CA ASP A 6 58.65 54.43 25.16
C ASP A 6 58.57 54.98 23.73
N ASP A 7 57.81 54.28 22.87
CA ASP A 7 57.23 54.84 21.66
C ASP A 7 55.92 54.10 21.33
N SER A 8 54.91 54.84 20.84
CA SER A 8 53.52 54.56 21.19
C SER A 8 52.62 54.03 20.06
N ALA A 9 51.51 53.39 20.47
CA ALA A 9 50.33 52.99 19.67
C ALA A 9 50.54 51.99 18.50
N SER A 10 49.74 50.94 18.33
CA SER A 10 48.28 50.97 18.35
C SER A 10 47.71 49.55 18.51
N ALA A 11 46.67 49.41 19.34
CA ALA A 11 46.00 48.14 19.55
C ALA A 11 44.91 47.89 18.50
N THR A 12 44.98 46.77 17.79
CA THR A 12 43.82 46.18 17.09
C THR A 12 43.62 44.75 17.56
N ALA A 13 42.58 44.52 18.37
CA ALA A 13 42.30 43.21 18.93
C ALA A 13 41.76 42.25 17.85
N THR A 14 42.45 41.13 17.64
CA THR A 14 41.90 39.96 16.92
C THR A 14 41.94 38.73 17.82
N SER A 15 40.83 38.45 18.49
CA SER A 15 40.65 37.22 19.26
C SER A 15 40.63 36.01 18.33
N LYS A 16 41.68 35.18 18.37
CA LYS A 16 41.74 33.90 17.64
C LYS A 16 40.86 32.85 18.33
N THR A 17 39.56 32.87 18.08
CA THR A 17 38.67 31.74 18.40
C THR A 17 38.93 30.59 17.42
N GLY A 18 39.24 29.39 17.95
CA GLY A 18 39.64 28.24 17.16
C GLY A 18 38.53 27.70 16.25
N ALA A 19 38.83 27.53 14.96
CA ALA A 19 37.92 26.92 14.00
C ALA A 19 37.82 25.39 14.20
N GLY A 20 36.87 24.95 15.01
CA GLY A 20 36.48 23.55 15.12
C GLY A 20 35.93 23.03 13.79
N LYS A 21 36.72 22.24 13.05
CA LYS A 21 36.26 21.62 11.80
C LYS A 21 35.21 20.56 12.12
N HIS A 22 33.94 20.85 11.84
CA HIS A 22 32.87 19.86 11.85
C HIS A 22 33.18 18.76 10.82
N HIS A 23 33.70 17.63 11.31
CA HIS A 23 34.09 16.51 10.48
C HIS A 23 32.85 15.69 10.13
N TRP A 24 32.14 16.09 9.06
CA TRP A 24 31.04 15.31 8.50
C TRP A 24 31.49 13.84 8.32
N LYS A 25 30.72 12.91 8.90
CA LYS A 25 30.97 11.47 8.74
C LYS A 25 30.76 11.13 7.27
N LYS A 26 31.85 10.83 6.55
CA LYS A 26 31.77 10.40 5.14
C LYS A 26 30.94 9.12 5.07
N LEU A 27 29.86 9.13 4.30
CA LEU A 27 29.03 7.95 4.08
C LEU A 27 29.89 6.78 3.57
N THR A 28 29.57 5.58 4.05
CA THR A 28 30.21 4.35 3.58
C THR A 28 29.88 4.10 2.10
N LYS A 29 30.73 3.35 1.38
CA LYS A 29 30.45 2.96 -0.02
C LYS A 29 29.12 2.20 -0.19
N ALA A 30 28.66 1.51 0.86
CA ALA A 30 27.36 0.84 0.87
C ALA A 30 26.21 1.86 0.93
N GLN A 31 26.26 2.82 1.85
CA GLN A 31 25.28 3.91 1.96
C GLN A 31 25.26 4.76 0.67
N GLN A 32 26.43 5.13 0.13
CA GLN A 32 26.53 5.88 -1.13
C GLN A 32 25.88 5.12 -2.31
N ARG A 33 26.10 3.81 -2.43
CA ARG A 33 25.44 2.98 -3.46
C ARG A 33 23.94 2.87 -3.25
N HIS A 34 23.48 2.81 -1.99
CA HIS A 34 22.07 2.80 -1.66
C HIS A 34 21.40 4.12 -2.01
N GLU A 35 21.99 5.26 -1.65
CA GLU A 35 21.53 6.60 -2.04
C GLU A 35 21.55 6.81 -3.55
N GLN A 36 22.59 6.37 -4.25
CA GLN A 36 22.67 6.44 -5.72
C GLN A 36 21.56 5.61 -6.37
N SER A 37 21.29 4.40 -5.85
CA SER A 37 20.20 3.53 -6.31
C SER A 37 18.82 4.16 -6.07
N GLN A 38 18.59 4.70 -4.86
CA GLN A 38 17.38 5.44 -4.53
C GLN A 38 17.22 6.69 -5.40
N ARG A 39 18.30 7.43 -5.70
CA ARG A 39 18.28 8.60 -6.56
C ARG A 39 17.95 8.23 -8.01
N ASN A 40 18.54 7.15 -8.53
CA ASN A 40 18.21 6.67 -9.87
C ASN A 40 16.76 6.16 -9.94
N ALA A 41 16.25 5.51 -8.90
CA ALA A 41 14.85 5.09 -8.79
C ALA A 41 13.89 6.28 -8.64
N PHE A 42 14.30 7.33 -7.90
CA PHE A 42 13.61 8.62 -7.84
C PHE A 42 13.55 9.25 -9.22
N GLU A 43 14.67 9.40 -9.92
CA GLU A 43 14.73 10.08 -11.22
C GLU A 43 13.97 9.27 -12.29
N ALA A 44 14.02 7.94 -12.26
CA ALA A 44 13.20 7.09 -13.12
C ALA A 44 11.68 7.23 -12.85
N PHE A 45 11.27 7.27 -11.57
CA PHE A 45 9.86 7.45 -11.23
C PHE A 45 9.37 8.89 -11.42
N ALA A 46 10.17 9.89 -11.09
CA ALA A 46 9.88 11.29 -11.34
C ALA A 46 9.77 11.54 -12.85
N ASN A 47 10.61 10.93 -13.69
CA ASN A 47 10.44 11.01 -15.13
C ASN A 47 9.18 10.25 -15.60
N ALA A 48 8.93 9.04 -15.10
CA ALA A 48 7.71 8.30 -15.44
C ALA A 48 6.43 9.02 -14.97
N LEU A 49 6.44 9.67 -13.81
CA LEU A 49 5.26 10.30 -13.23
C LEU A 49 5.11 11.77 -13.65
N LEU A 50 6.17 12.55 -13.78
CA LEU A 50 6.08 13.95 -14.22
C LEU A 50 6.12 14.12 -15.75
N HIS A 51 6.61 13.12 -16.52
CA HIS A 51 6.72 13.22 -17.98
C HIS A 51 5.94 12.17 -18.78
N SER A 52 5.40 11.09 -18.19
CA SER A 52 4.37 10.30 -18.90
C SER A 52 3.04 11.05 -18.93
N VAL A 53 2.36 11.02 -20.07
CA VAL A 53 0.96 11.42 -20.16
C VAL A 53 0.13 10.28 -19.58
N SER A 54 -0.46 10.48 -18.40
CA SER A 54 -1.44 9.50 -17.87
C SER A 54 -2.72 9.57 -18.71
N PRO A 55 -3.26 8.41 -19.16
CA PRO A 55 -4.48 8.35 -19.95
C PRO A 55 -5.72 8.79 -19.15
N PHE A 56 -5.66 8.74 -17.82
CA PHE A 56 -6.79 9.09 -16.94
C PHE A 56 -6.94 10.60 -16.70
N MET A 57 -5.88 11.39 -16.88
CA MET A 57 -5.92 12.81 -16.48
C MET A 57 -6.88 13.65 -17.32
N ALA A 58 -6.96 13.43 -18.64
CA ALA A 58 -7.92 14.16 -19.47
C ALA A 58 -9.40 13.77 -19.18
N PRO A 59 -9.76 12.47 -19.09
CA PRO A 59 -11.07 12.05 -18.61
C PRO A 59 -11.43 12.57 -17.20
N LEU A 60 -10.50 12.53 -16.25
CA LEU A 60 -10.73 13.03 -14.90
C LEU A 60 -10.97 14.54 -14.88
N ARG A 61 -10.20 15.33 -15.64
CA ARG A 61 -10.43 16.78 -15.81
C ARG A 61 -11.82 17.08 -16.35
N ALA A 62 -12.25 16.36 -17.39
CA ALA A 62 -13.59 16.50 -17.97
C ALA A 62 -14.70 16.13 -16.96
N LYS A 63 -14.53 15.02 -16.22
CA LYS A 63 -15.50 14.51 -15.24
C LYS A 63 -15.59 15.39 -13.99
N CYS A 64 -14.48 15.94 -13.53
CA CYS A 64 -14.39 16.85 -12.38
C CYS A 64 -14.67 18.31 -12.74
N LYS A 65 -14.67 18.67 -14.03
CA LYS A 65 -14.83 20.05 -14.56
C LYS A 65 -13.77 21.03 -14.03
N THR A 66 -12.53 20.57 -13.91
CA THR A 66 -11.37 21.34 -13.43
C THR A 66 -10.09 20.88 -14.14
N SER A 67 -9.02 21.68 -14.10
CA SER A 67 -7.72 21.37 -14.68
C SER A 67 -6.91 20.33 -13.89
N LEU A 68 -7.28 20.03 -12.63
CA LEU A 68 -6.54 19.14 -11.73
C LEU A 68 -5.01 19.39 -11.75
N PRO A 69 -4.54 20.61 -11.42
CA PRO A 69 -3.14 21.01 -11.61
C PRO A 69 -2.19 20.45 -10.54
N HIS A 70 -2.67 19.99 -9.38
CA HIS A 70 -1.82 19.56 -8.26
C HIS A 70 -1.71 18.04 -8.10
N ILE A 71 -2.36 17.26 -8.96
CA ILE A 71 -2.49 15.80 -8.84
C ILE A 71 -2.14 15.08 -10.14
N LYS A 72 -1.55 13.89 -10.02
CA LYS A 72 -1.58 12.87 -11.07
C LYS A 72 -2.15 11.55 -10.54
N VAL A 73 -2.97 10.94 -11.37
CA VAL A 73 -3.59 9.62 -11.17
C VAL A 73 -3.12 8.70 -12.30
N ASP A 74 -2.73 7.47 -11.97
CA ASP A 74 -2.31 6.43 -12.92
C ASP A 74 -2.71 5.03 -12.41
N GLN A 75 -2.54 3.96 -13.20
CA GLN A 75 -2.63 2.59 -12.66
C GLN A 75 -1.40 2.28 -11.79
N ARG A 76 -1.55 1.47 -10.72
CA ARG A 76 -0.40 1.04 -9.90
C ARG A 76 0.56 0.18 -10.72
N PHE A 77 1.76 0.70 -11.00
CA PHE A 77 2.78 0.01 -11.80
C PHE A 77 3.28 -1.29 -11.16
N GLY A 78 3.48 -2.32 -12.00
CA GLY A 78 4.18 -3.56 -11.63
C GLY A 78 5.68 -3.36 -11.39
N LYS A 79 6.37 -4.40 -10.94
CA LYS A 79 7.83 -4.46 -10.80
C LYS A 79 8.51 -4.16 -12.16
N SER A 80 9.74 -3.64 -12.12
CA SER A 80 10.46 -3.28 -13.35
C SER A 80 10.69 -4.52 -14.20
N GLY A 81 10.36 -4.47 -15.49
CA GLY A 81 10.39 -5.63 -16.40
C GLY A 81 9.28 -6.67 -16.17
N HIS A 82 8.37 -6.43 -15.22
CA HIS A 82 7.35 -7.38 -14.75
C HIS A 82 5.97 -6.72 -14.60
N PRO A 83 5.37 -6.19 -15.69
CA PRO A 83 4.07 -5.51 -15.65
C PRO A 83 2.93 -6.40 -15.13
N GLU A 84 3.01 -7.72 -15.28
CA GLU A 84 2.05 -8.71 -14.75
C GLU A 84 1.94 -8.73 -13.22
N THR A 85 2.86 -8.05 -12.52
CA THR A 85 2.81 -7.88 -11.06
C THR A 85 2.07 -6.61 -10.63
N ALA A 86 1.51 -5.84 -11.56
CA ALA A 86 0.70 -4.65 -11.30
C ALA A 86 -0.61 -5.01 -10.56
N ILE A 87 -0.97 -4.22 -9.55
CA ILE A 87 -2.10 -4.47 -8.64
C ILE A 87 -3.28 -3.57 -9.00
N ALA A 88 -4.51 -4.07 -8.79
CA ALA A 88 -5.80 -3.43 -9.08
C ALA A 88 -6.13 -2.24 -8.15
N GLN A 89 -5.28 -1.21 -8.20
CA GLN A 89 -5.38 0.05 -7.48
C GLN A 89 -4.89 1.18 -8.38
N PHE A 90 -5.42 2.40 -8.20
CA PHE A 90 -4.79 3.58 -8.80
C PHE A 90 -3.59 4.01 -7.95
N LEU A 91 -2.57 4.55 -8.59
CA LEU A 91 -1.50 5.33 -7.96
C LEU A 91 -1.90 6.81 -8.03
N VAL A 92 -1.83 7.51 -6.91
CA VAL A 92 -2.16 8.94 -6.81
C VAL A 92 -1.00 9.69 -6.16
N ALA A 93 -0.50 10.74 -6.81
CA ALA A 93 0.65 11.51 -6.35
C ALA A 93 0.46 13.03 -6.57
N PRO A 94 0.98 13.90 -5.69
CA PRO A 94 1.00 15.34 -5.91
C PRO A 94 2.02 15.71 -7.00
N LEU A 95 1.71 16.78 -7.74
CA LEU A 95 2.61 17.40 -8.71
C LEU A 95 3.41 18.52 -8.01
N VAL A 96 4.56 18.18 -7.45
CA VAL A 96 5.46 19.10 -6.74
C VAL A 96 6.58 19.56 -7.68
N THR A 97 6.76 20.87 -7.85
CA THR A 97 7.70 21.43 -8.86
C THR A 97 9.03 21.92 -8.29
N ASN A 98 9.06 22.35 -7.02
CA ASN A 98 10.15 23.18 -6.49
C ASN A 98 11.01 22.50 -5.41
N TYR A 99 10.52 21.38 -4.85
CA TYR A 99 11.20 20.58 -3.83
C TYR A 99 11.15 19.10 -4.23
N ARG A 100 12.01 18.25 -3.65
CA ARG A 100 11.99 16.79 -3.84
C ARG A 100 11.51 16.10 -2.55
N PRO A 101 10.23 16.28 -2.14
CA PRO A 101 9.69 15.61 -0.96
C PRO A 101 9.77 14.10 -1.16
N ARG A 102 10.05 13.35 -0.09
CA ARG A 102 10.00 11.89 -0.11
C ARG A 102 8.67 11.39 0.42
N HIS A 103 8.09 12.00 1.44
CA HIS A 103 6.83 11.65 2.10
C HIS A 103 5.83 12.81 2.06
N PHE A 104 4.59 12.58 2.47
CA PHE A 104 3.57 13.63 2.50
C PHE A 104 3.86 14.72 3.56
N HIS A 105 4.49 14.37 4.69
CA HIS A 105 5.01 15.35 5.67
C HIS A 105 6.23 16.15 5.16
N ASP A 106 6.83 15.79 4.03
CA ASP A 106 7.87 16.61 3.39
C ASP A 106 7.26 17.65 2.42
N VAL A 107 5.94 17.59 2.16
CA VAL A 107 5.23 18.51 1.26
C VAL A 107 4.78 19.73 2.08
N ALA A 108 4.95 20.93 1.54
CA ALA A 108 4.51 22.14 2.23
C ALA A 108 2.99 22.10 2.47
N PRO A 109 2.47 22.47 3.66
CA PRO A 109 1.05 22.35 3.99
C PRO A 109 0.09 22.97 2.95
N GLY A 110 0.46 24.12 2.38
CA GLY A 110 -0.30 24.75 1.29
C GLY A 110 -0.36 23.93 0.00
N GLU A 111 0.76 23.37 -0.46
CA GLU A 111 0.80 22.48 -1.64
C GLU A 111 0.02 21.17 -1.38
N LEU A 112 0.14 20.66 -0.15
CA LEU A 112 -0.53 19.44 0.31
C LEU A 112 -2.06 19.63 0.34
N MET A 113 -2.54 20.77 0.84
CA MET A 113 -3.95 21.16 0.87
C MET A 113 -4.56 21.33 -0.54
N GLU A 114 -3.82 21.92 -1.49
CA GLU A 114 -4.26 21.99 -2.90
C GLU A 114 -4.34 20.59 -3.55
N PHE A 115 -3.34 19.73 -3.30
CA PHE A 115 -3.37 18.33 -3.72
C PHE A 115 -4.58 17.58 -3.13
N HIS A 116 -4.88 17.77 -1.84
CA HIS A 116 -6.03 17.15 -1.19
C HIS A 116 -7.35 17.60 -1.79
N TYR A 117 -7.50 18.90 -2.09
CA TYR A 117 -8.69 19.41 -2.74
C TYR A 117 -8.91 18.75 -4.12
N ASP A 118 -7.87 18.72 -4.95
CA ASP A 118 -7.90 18.02 -6.24
C ASP A 118 -8.18 16.51 -6.06
N PHE A 119 -7.61 15.88 -5.05
CA PHE A 119 -7.83 14.46 -4.73
C PHE A 119 -9.28 14.20 -4.30
N ALA A 120 -9.89 15.07 -3.51
CA ALA A 120 -11.30 14.96 -3.12
C ALA A 120 -12.25 15.02 -4.33
N LEU A 121 -11.93 15.83 -5.35
CA LEU A 121 -12.67 15.86 -6.61
C LEU A 121 -12.52 14.55 -7.39
N VAL A 122 -11.30 14.00 -7.47
CA VAL A 122 -11.05 12.66 -8.05
C VAL A 122 -11.80 11.58 -7.28
N LEU A 123 -11.83 11.63 -5.95
CA LEU A 123 -12.57 10.69 -5.09
C LEU A 123 -14.09 10.85 -5.21
N GLN A 124 -14.61 12.01 -5.62
CA GLN A 124 -16.01 12.18 -5.99
C GLN A 124 -16.32 11.58 -7.38
N ALA A 125 -15.34 11.61 -8.29
CA ALA A 125 -15.45 11.03 -9.62
C ALA A 125 -15.30 9.50 -9.66
N ILE A 126 -14.45 8.93 -8.80
CA ILE A 126 -14.22 7.47 -8.65
C ILE A 126 -15.05 6.99 -7.46
N ARG A 127 -16.28 6.54 -7.72
CA ARG A 127 -17.29 6.35 -6.65
C ARG A 127 -17.00 5.14 -5.77
N SER A 128 -16.52 4.05 -6.36
CA SER A 128 -16.20 2.80 -5.64
C SER A 128 -14.88 2.84 -4.86
N ALA A 129 -14.16 3.96 -4.89
CA ALA A 129 -13.06 4.24 -3.97
C ALA A 129 -13.50 4.08 -2.51
N HIS A 130 -12.76 3.27 -1.74
CA HIS A 130 -13.10 2.93 -0.35
C HIS A 130 -11.94 3.00 0.63
N ALA A 131 -10.69 2.86 0.17
CA ALA A 131 -9.50 2.95 1.02
C ALA A 131 -8.33 3.66 0.32
N ILE A 132 -7.54 4.39 1.10
CA ILE A 132 -6.29 5.05 0.69
C ILE A 132 -5.14 4.40 1.46
N HIS A 133 -4.11 3.94 0.75
CA HIS A 133 -2.94 3.28 1.34
C HIS A 133 -1.69 4.15 1.18
N ILE A 134 -1.02 4.45 2.30
CA ILE A 134 0.19 5.27 2.35
C ILE A 134 1.32 4.38 2.89
N GLY A 135 2.31 4.10 2.04
CA GLY A 135 3.45 3.24 2.40
C GLY A 135 4.62 4.01 3.01
N TYR A 136 5.31 3.37 3.94
CA TYR A 136 6.55 3.81 4.58
C TYR A 136 7.57 2.65 4.58
N GLY A 137 8.86 3.00 4.61
CA GLY A 137 9.96 2.04 4.45
C GLY A 137 10.06 1.44 3.05
N SER A 138 11.17 0.73 2.80
CA SER A 138 11.48 0.18 1.47
C SER A 138 10.55 -0.94 1.00
N THR A 139 9.85 -1.60 1.94
CA THR A 139 8.89 -2.68 1.64
C THR A 139 7.59 -2.15 1.05
N TRP A 140 6.96 -1.17 1.71
CA TRP A 140 5.65 -0.64 1.31
C TRP A 140 5.76 0.56 0.36
N LYS A 141 6.89 1.27 0.40
CA LYS A 141 7.16 2.45 -0.42
C LYS A 141 8.34 2.23 -1.37
N ARG A 142 8.01 1.98 -2.64
CA ARG A 142 8.99 1.68 -3.68
C ARG A 142 9.73 2.91 -4.22
N TYR A 143 9.09 4.07 -4.17
CA TYR A 143 9.59 5.30 -4.80
C TYR A 143 9.78 6.41 -3.77
N ALA A 144 10.88 7.15 -3.86
CA ALA A 144 11.26 8.18 -2.89
C ALA A 144 10.52 9.51 -3.12
N VAL A 145 9.20 9.45 -3.31
CA VAL A 145 8.29 10.57 -3.58
C VAL A 145 6.98 10.38 -2.78
N PRO A 146 6.24 11.45 -2.46
CA PRO A 146 4.86 11.33 -1.97
C PRO A 146 4.00 10.65 -3.04
N TYR A 147 3.31 9.59 -2.65
CA TYR A 147 2.21 8.99 -3.38
C TYR A 147 1.40 8.10 -2.42
N CYS A 148 0.16 7.80 -2.79
CA CYS A 148 -0.67 6.80 -2.14
C CYS A 148 -1.26 5.85 -3.20
N TYR A 149 -1.78 4.70 -2.75
CA TYR A 149 -2.60 3.83 -3.58
C TYR A 149 -4.07 4.01 -3.23
N LEU A 150 -4.92 4.08 -4.23
CA LEU A 150 -6.37 4.18 -4.07
C LEU A 150 -7.03 2.85 -4.42
N ALA A 151 -7.62 2.19 -3.43
CA ALA A 151 -8.35 0.96 -3.61
C ALA A 151 -9.84 1.21 -3.91
N CYS A 152 -10.33 0.50 -4.92
CA CYS A 152 -11.68 0.64 -5.44
C CYS A 152 -12.40 -0.72 -5.36
N ARG A 153 -13.63 -0.75 -4.82
CA ARG A 153 -14.46 -1.97 -4.78
C ARG A 153 -14.74 -2.52 -6.18
N GLU A 154 -14.80 -1.63 -7.18
CA GLU A 154 -15.07 -1.99 -8.58
C GLU A 154 -13.97 -1.50 -9.53
N TYR A 155 -12.68 -1.63 -9.15
CA TYR A 155 -11.52 -1.09 -9.89
C TYR A 155 -11.61 -1.24 -11.42
N ARG A 156 -11.88 -2.45 -11.93
CA ARG A 156 -12.00 -2.70 -13.38
C ARG A 156 -13.07 -1.84 -14.05
N LYS A 157 -14.19 -1.57 -13.38
CA LYS A 157 -15.26 -0.71 -13.93
C LYS A 157 -14.85 0.75 -13.91
N GLU A 158 -14.18 1.22 -12.86
CA GLU A 158 -13.71 2.61 -12.77
C GLU A 158 -12.66 2.93 -13.84
N VAL A 159 -11.69 2.02 -14.08
CA VAL A 159 -10.69 2.18 -15.15
C VAL A 159 -11.38 2.32 -16.50
N LEU A 160 -12.25 1.37 -16.87
CA LEU A 160 -12.95 1.36 -18.16
C LEU A 160 -13.97 2.51 -18.30
N ALA A 161 -14.51 3.02 -17.20
CA ALA A 161 -15.39 4.19 -17.19
C ALA A 161 -14.64 5.53 -17.32
N LEU A 162 -13.32 5.55 -17.08
CA LEU A 162 -12.44 6.70 -17.35
C LEU A 162 -11.80 6.60 -18.74
N CYS A 163 -11.29 5.42 -19.11
CA CYS A 163 -10.71 5.16 -20.42
C CYS A 163 -11.07 3.73 -20.88
N PRO A 164 -12.00 3.56 -21.84
CA PRO A 164 -12.42 2.25 -22.33
C PRO A 164 -11.31 1.42 -23.00
N GLU A 165 -10.30 2.09 -23.56
CA GLU A 165 -9.17 1.46 -24.27
C GLU A 165 -8.06 0.96 -23.33
N GLU A 166 -8.09 1.34 -22.05
CA GLU A 166 -7.10 0.91 -21.07
C GLU A 166 -7.33 -0.55 -20.64
N ILE A 167 -6.25 -1.31 -20.49
CA ILE A 167 -6.29 -2.66 -19.92
C ILE A 167 -6.19 -2.53 -18.39
N PRO A 168 -7.23 -2.86 -17.60
CA PRO A 168 -7.18 -2.69 -16.16
C PRO A 168 -6.31 -3.78 -15.51
N ASN A 169 -5.46 -3.38 -14.56
CA ASN A 169 -4.79 -4.32 -13.65
C ASN A 169 -5.80 -5.29 -13.01
N SER A 170 -5.48 -6.58 -13.00
CA SER A 170 -6.36 -7.66 -12.54
C SER A 170 -5.97 -8.28 -11.19
N ARG A 171 -4.73 -8.10 -10.75
CA ARG A 171 -4.18 -8.75 -9.54
C ARG A 171 -4.61 -8.02 -8.28
N SER A 172 -5.08 -8.75 -7.26
CA SER A 172 -5.30 -8.20 -5.92
C SER A 172 -3.99 -7.89 -5.20
N GLU A 173 -4.04 -7.01 -4.19
CA GLU A 173 -2.93 -6.91 -3.24
C GLU A 173 -2.76 -8.24 -2.49
N ALA A 174 -1.52 -8.63 -2.22
CA ALA A 174 -1.24 -9.82 -1.43
C ALA A 174 -1.50 -9.54 0.06
N ILE A 175 -2.02 -10.53 0.77
CA ILE A 175 -2.09 -10.56 2.23
C ILE A 175 -1.16 -11.70 2.66
N TYR A 176 -0.26 -11.41 3.59
CA TYR A 176 0.73 -12.37 4.08
C TYR A 176 0.32 -12.92 5.46
N GLU A 177 0.75 -14.14 5.80
CA GLU A 177 0.41 -14.79 7.07
C GLU A 177 1.05 -14.09 8.30
N ASP A 178 2.13 -13.34 8.06
CA ASP A 178 2.82 -12.51 9.04
C ASP A 178 2.36 -11.05 9.02
N ASP A 179 1.39 -10.64 8.19
CA ASP A 179 0.80 -9.29 8.26
C ASP A 179 0.10 -9.10 9.62
N VAL A 180 0.55 -8.11 10.40
CA VAL A 180 -0.11 -7.64 11.62
C VAL A 180 -0.81 -6.33 11.29
N VAL A 181 -2.09 -6.22 11.66
CA VAL A 181 -2.88 -5.00 11.51
C VAL A 181 -3.46 -4.55 12.83
N LYS A 182 -3.19 -3.30 13.19
CA LYS A 182 -3.72 -2.62 14.36
C LYS A 182 -4.68 -1.49 13.93
N ASP A 183 -5.81 -1.33 14.61
CA ASP A 183 -6.62 -0.13 14.49
C ASP A 183 -5.97 0.99 15.33
N ILE A 184 -5.64 2.10 14.68
CA ILE A 184 -4.98 3.27 15.30
C ILE A 184 -5.89 4.50 15.31
N THR A 185 -7.18 4.34 15.00
CA THR A 185 -8.15 5.44 14.89
C THR A 185 -8.21 6.28 16.17
N GLU A 186 -8.38 5.64 17.34
CA GLU A 186 -8.42 6.36 18.61
C GLU A 186 -7.09 7.01 18.99
N LEU A 187 -5.97 6.35 18.71
CA LEU A 187 -4.63 6.88 19.01
C LEU A 187 -4.37 8.18 18.22
N LEU A 188 -4.68 8.18 16.92
CA LEU A 188 -4.49 9.34 16.06
C LEU A 188 -5.41 10.51 16.45
N LEU A 189 -6.69 10.25 16.68
CA LEU A 189 -7.68 11.30 16.97
C LEU A 189 -7.43 11.94 18.34
N LYS A 190 -6.92 11.19 19.33
CA LYS A 190 -6.58 11.72 20.67
C LYS A 190 -5.24 12.46 20.74
N ARG A 191 -4.33 12.27 19.77
CA ARG A 191 -2.95 12.81 19.83
C ARG A 191 -2.57 13.76 18.70
N GLY A 192 -3.22 13.70 17.55
CA GLY A 192 -2.95 14.65 16.48
C GLY A 192 -3.60 16.00 16.78
N GLU A 193 -2.80 16.96 17.27
CA GLU A 193 -3.23 18.35 17.39
C GLU A 193 -3.77 18.86 16.04
N GLY A 194 -5.01 19.35 16.01
CA GLY A 194 -5.70 19.77 14.78
C GLY A 194 -6.41 18.64 14.01
N LEU A 195 -6.40 17.40 14.49
CA LEU A 195 -7.13 16.27 13.88
C LEU A 195 -8.52 16.02 14.50
N GLU A 196 -8.93 16.79 15.51
CA GLU A 196 -10.19 16.61 16.26
C GLU A 196 -11.40 16.71 15.32
N MET A 197 -11.29 17.52 14.25
CA MET A 197 -12.31 17.63 13.21
C MET A 197 -12.62 16.30 12.52
N LEU A 198 -11.69 15.34 12.48
CA LEU A 198 -11.87 14.03 11.85
C LEU A 198 -12.73 13.07 12.70
N GLU A 199 -13.02 13.39 13.97
CA GLU A 199 -14.04 12.67 14.76
C GLU A 199 -15.45 12.88 14.19
N THR A 200 -15.70 14.07 13.62
CA THR A 200 -17.03 14.52 13.15
C THR A 200 -17.10 14.69 11.63
N MET A 201 -16.02 14.36 10.91
CA MET A 201 -15.89 14.57 9.47
C MET A 201 -15.15 13.41 8.80
N SER A 202 -15.59 13.02 7.59
CA SER A 202 -14.87 12.02 6.80
C SER A 202 -13.59 12.60 6.22
N ILE A 203 -12.56 11.78 6.00
CA ILE A 203 -11.29 12.25 5.42
C ILE A 203 -11.51 12.92 4.04
N VAL A 204 -12.43 12.40 3.22
CA VAL A 204 -12.80 12.98 1.92
C VAL A 204 -13.44 14.36 2.07
N GLU A 205 -14.25 14.57 3.10
CA GLU A 205 -14.88 15.86 3.37
C GLU A 205 -13.87 16.88 3.92
N ALA A 206 -12.93 16.44 4.78
CA ALA A 206 -11.84 17.29 5.28
C ALA A 206 -10.95 17.78 4.12
N MET A 207 -10.53 16.86 3.24
CA MET A 207 -9.81 17.18 1.99
C MET A 207 -10.60 18.18 1.12
N ARG A 208 -11.91 17.96 0.93
CA ARG A 208 -12.78 18.86 0.14
C ARG A 208 -12.93 20.25 0.77
N LYS A 209 -13.00 20.33 2.10
CA LYS A 209 -13.10 21.57 2.87
C LYS A 209 -11.76 22.29 3.04
N ARG A 210 -10.66 21.74 2.53
CA ARG A 210 -9.30 22.30 2.66
C ARG A 210 -8.89 22.46 4.14
N VAL A 211 -9.25 21.47 4.95
CA VAL A 211 -8.70 21.30 6.29
C VAL A 211 -7.21 20.99 6.15
N ASP A 212 -6.36 21.57 7.01
CA ASP A 212 -4.96 21.20 7.05
C ASP A 212 -4.81 19.77 7.59
N LEU A 213 -4.39 18.87 6.72
CA LEU A 213 -4.12 17.47 7.05
C LEU A 213 -2.62 17.19 7.20
N TYR A 214 -1.75 18.21 7.20
CA TYR A 214 -0.33 18.04 7.50
C TYR A 214 -0.08 17.30 8.83
N PRO A 215 -0.77 17.63 9.96
CA PRO A 215 -0.58 16.93 11.24
C PRO A 215 -0.85 15.42 11.17
N LEU A 216 -1.71 14.98 10.25
CA LEU A 216 -2.01 13.55 10.05
C LEU A 216 -0.79 12.78 9.52
N TYR A 217 -0.07 13.37 8.55
CA TYR A 217 1.11 12.72 7.95
C TYR A 217 2.37 12.84 8.81
N ASP A 218 2.43 13.87 9.66
CA ASP A 218 3.44 14.03 10.69
C ASP A 218 3.23 13.02 11.83
N ALA A 219 1.99 12.89 12.35
CA ALA A 219 1.61 11.88 13.33
C ALA A 219 1.92 10.44 12.86
N PHE A 220 1.66 10.13 11.58
CA PHE A 220 2.09 8.84 11.01
C PHE A 220 3.60 8.65 11.10
N ALA A 221 4.38 9.69 10.79
CA ALA A 221 5.84 9.62 10.74
C ALA A 221 6.47 9.49 12.11
N THR A 222 5.97 10.23 13.09
CA THR A 222 6.50 10.32 14.45
C THR A 222 6.11 9.10 15.29
N LEU A 223 4.82 8.80 15.43
CA LEU A 223 4.32 7.68 16.25
C LEU A 223 4.83 6.30 15.79
N PHE A 224 5.09 6.14 14.49
CA PHE A 224 5.48 4.87 13.89
C PHE A 224 6.92 4.86 13.35
N GLN A 225 7.75 5.84 13.73
CA GLN A 225 9.14 5.95 13.25
C GLN A 225 9.94 4.66 13.48
N ASN A 226 9.79 4.04 14.65
CA ASN A 226 10.54 2.86 15.09
C ASN A 226 10.20 1.57 14.31
N LEU A 227 9.05 1.52 13.64
CA LEU A 227 8.64 0.36 12.83
C LEU A 227 9.41 0.24 11.51
N GLU A 228 9.97 1.35 11.02
CA GLU A 228 10.62 1.56 9.71
C GLU A 228 9.78 1.21 8.45
N ASN A 229 9.14 0.03 8.42
CA ASN A 229 8.40 -0.52 7.29
C ASN A 229 6.95 -0.81 7.70
N TYR A 230 6.06 0.12 7.39
CA TYR A 230 4.63 0.00 7.63
C TYR A 230 3.80 0.62 6.49
N GLN A 231 2.51 0.31 6.47
CA GLN A 231 1.53 0.97 5.61
C GLN A 231 0.37 1.45 6.47
N VAL A 232 -0.03 2.71 6.32
CA VAL A 232 -1.29 3.21 6.86
C VAL A 232 -2.38 3.02 5.80
N GLU A 233 -3.46 2.34 6.15
CA GLU A 233 -4.69 2.28 5.38
C GLU A 233 -5.72 3.19 6.04
N ILE A 234 -6.14 4.25 5.34
CA ILE A 234 -7.34 5.00 5.68
C ILE A 234 -8.50 4.28 4.99
N SER A 235 -9.29 3.56 5.76
CA SER A 235 -10.42 2.73 5.30
C SER A 235 -11.76 3.42 5.57
N ASP A 236 -12.78 3.01 4.83
CA ASP A 236 -14.11 3.61 4.83
C ASP A 236 -14.05 5.15 4.73
N ILE A 237 -13.30 5.65 3.74
CA ILE A 237 -12.91 7.07 3.55
C ILE A 237 -14.06 8.10 3.44
N ARG A 238 -15.32 7.64 3.45
CA ARG A 238 -16.54 8.46 3.40
C ARG A 238 -17.37 8.37 4.70
N SER A 239 -16.97 7.52 5.64
CA SER A 239 -17.58 7.37 6.95
C SER A 239 -17.03 8.40 7.93
N VAL A 240 -17.79 8.62 9.01
CA VAL A 240 -17.48 9.54 10.11
C VAL A 240 -17.42 8.74 11.42
N PRO A 241 -16.27 8.69 12.12
CA PRO A 241 -14.93 8.99 11.58
C PRO A 241 -14.56 8.04 10.44
N SER A 242 -13.54 8.40 9.65
CA SER A 242 -12.86 7.44 8.77
C SER A 242 -11.92 6.58 9.62
N ARG A 243 -11.71 5.30 9.26
CA ARG A 243 -10.92 4.37 10.07
C ARG A 243 -9.45 4.35 9.63
N PHE A 244 -8.55 4.32 10.59
CA PHE A 244 -7.11 4.30 10.34
C PHE A 244 -6.50 2.99 10.82
N LEU A 245 -5.96 2.21 9.89
CA LEU A 245 -5.38 0.89 10.15
C LEU A 245 -3.88 0.92 9.85
N LEU A 246 -3.07 0.54 10.83
CA LEU A 246 -1.63 0.39 10.67
C LEU A 246 -1.31 -1.06 10.32
N LYS A 247 -0.52 -1.28 9.27
CA LYS A 247 -0.05 -2.61 8.85
C LYS A 247 1.45 -2.69 8.86
N THR A 248 1.98 -3.80 9.35
CA THR A 248 3.40 -4.15 9.29
C THR A 248 3.54 -5.68 9.30
N SER A 249 4.75 -6.22 9.21
CA SER A 249 4.98 -7.65 9.39
C SER A 249 5.29 -7.99 10.86
N ARG A 250 4.91 -9.19 11.30
CA ARG A 250 5.26 -9.70 12.63
C ARG A 250 6.78 -9.70 12.84
N LEU A 251 7.55 -10.01 11.80
CA LEU A 251 9.01 -9.93 11.81
C LEU A 251 9.55 -8.52 12.11
N ALA A 252 8.87 -7.46 11.64
CA ALA A 252 9.26 -6.08 11.97
C ALA A 252 8.91 -5.73 13.43
N VAL A 253 7.79 -6.23 13.94
CA VAL A 253 7.37 -6.08 15.34
C VAL A 253 8.34 -6.80 16.29
N GLU A 254 8.67 -8.06 16.00
CA GLU A 254 9.58 -8.90 16.79
C GLU A 254 11.03 -8.37 16.79
N ALA A 255 11.43 -7.63 15.76
CA ALA A 255 12.75 -7.01 15.68
C ALA A 255 12.92 -5.74 16.55
N MET A 256 11.82 -5.14 17.01
CA MET A 256 11.89 -3.95 17.87
C MET A 256 12.20 -4.29 19.34
N PRO A 257 12.92 -3.41 20.06
CA PRO A 257 13.09 -3.51 21.51
C PRO A 257 11.73 -3.55 22.22
N GLN A 258 11.59 -4.45 23.20
CA GLN A 258 10.36 -4.64 23.97
C GLN A 258 10.46 -3.97 25.35
N PRO A 259 9.38 -3.35 25.87
CA PRO A 259 8.06 -3.19 25.22
C PRO A 259 8.07 -2.11 24.13
N ILE A 260 7.30 -2.33 23.06
CA ILE A 260 7.09 -1.30 22.03
C ILE A 260 6.11 -0.25 22.58
N VAL A 261 6.67 0.87 23.01
CA VAL A 261 5.92 2.08 23.40
C VAL A 261 5.83 2.98 22.16
N LEU A 262 4.61 3.32 21.74
CA LEU A 262 4.33 4.18 20.58
C LEU A 262 4.23 5.65 20.98
N ASP A 263 3.81 5.88 22.22
CA ASP A 263 3.58 7.16 22.87
C ASP A 263 3.55 6.92 24.40
N ASP A 264 3.75 7.95 25.22
CA ASP A 264 3.99 7.85 26.68
C ASP A 264 2.94 7.02 27.45
N GLU A 265 1.72 6.89 26.91
CA GLU A 265 0.60 6.16 27.52
C GLU A 265 0.12 4.95 26.69
N VAL A 266 0.69 4.69 25.49
CA VAL A 266 0.17 3.68 24.55
C VAL A 266 1.25 2.70 24.08
N ALA A 267 1.13 1.46 24.54
CA ALA A 267 1.92 0.33 24.05
C ALA A 267 1.27 -0.35 22.83
N TRP A 268 2.11 -0.91 21.95
CA TRP A 268 1.69 -1.67 20.76
C TRP A 268 0.66 -2.76 21.05
N ASP A 269 0.87 -3.52 22.12
CA ASP A 269 0.00 -4.63 22.51
C ASP A 269 -1.39 -4.17 22.98
N GLY A 270 -1.52 -2.90 23.39
CA GLY A 270 -2.80 -2.28 23.74
C GLY A 270 -3.65 -1.87 22.54
N LEU A 271 -3.09 -1.88 21.32
CA LEU A 271 -3.85 -1.53 20.12
C LEU A 271 -4.77 -2.68 19.66
N PRO A 272 -6.04 -2.40 19.30
CA PRO A 272 -6.97 -3.40 18.78
C PRO A 272 -6.45 -4.09 17.50
N GLU A 273 -6.56 -5.41 17.43
CA GLU A 273 -6.15 -6.18 16.25
C GLU A 273 -7.30 -6.33 15.24
N VAL A 274 -6.97 -6.24 13.95
CA VAL A 274 -7.94 -6.38 12.86
C VAL A 274 -7.53 -7.53 11.95
N SER A 275 -8.31 -8.62 11.96
CA SER A 275 -8.12 -9.70 10.99
C SER A 275 -8.47 -9.22 9.58
N ARG A 276 -7.53 -9.36 8.62
CA ARG A 276 -7.80 -9.16 7.19
C ARG A 276 -8.40 -10.38 6.50
N VAL A 277 -8.48 -11.53 7.20
CA VAL A 277 -9.06 -12.76 6.65
C VAL A 277 -10.59 -12.63 6.69
N LEU A 278 -11.19 -12.31 5.54
CA LEU A 278 -12.62 -12.46 5.32
C LEU A 278 -12.97 -13.95 5.38
N VAL A 279 -13.46 -14.40 6.54
CA VAL A 279 -14.08 -15.72 6.68
C VAL A 279 -15.47 -15.63 6.05
N GLU A 280 -15.60 -16.03 4.78
CA GLU A 280 -16.91 -16.37 4.23
C GLU A 280 -17.50 -17.52 5.06
N GLY A 281 -18.54 -17.22 5.84
CA GLY A 281 -19.17 -18.18 6.75
C GLY A 281 -18.86 -18.01 8.24
N GLY A 282 -18.73 -16.77 8.73
CA GLY A 282 -18.75 -16.45 10.17
C GLY A 282 -19.95 -15.58 10.54
N VAL A 283 -20.93 -16.13 11.25
CA VAL A 283 -22.09 -15.36 11.75
C VAL A 283 -21.60 -14.33 12.77
N ALA A 284 -21.73 -13.04 12.44
CA ALA A 284 -21.70 -11.99 13.44
C ALA A 284 -22.94 -12.13 14.34
N THR A 285 -22.78 -12.64 15.55
CA THR A 285 -23.86 -12.86 16.51
C THR A 285 -24.31 -11.54 17.16
N SER A 286 -25.05 -10.75 16.39
CA SER A 286 -26.02 -9.79 16.91
C SER A 286 -27.42 -10.26 16.51
N GLY A 287 -28.35 -10.32 17.46
CA GLY A 287 -29.55 -11.14 17.35
C GLY A 287 -30.75 -10.51 16.63
N ALA A 288 -31.80 -11.32 16.52
CA ALA A 288 -33.17 -11.01 16.07
C ALA A 288 -33.49 -11.05 14.55
N ALA A 289 -33.72 -12.29 14.09
CA ALA A 289 -34.89 -12.73 13.30
C ALA A 289 -35.17 -12.18 11.87
N GLY A 290 -35.14 -13.11 10.90
CA GLY A 290 -36.30 -13.28 9.99
C GLY A 290 -36.04 -13.45 8.48
N SER A 291 -36.23 -14.69 7.99
CA SER A 291 -36.58 -15.06 6.59
C SER A 291 -35.49 -15.05 5.49
N GLU A 292 -35.05 -16.26 5.14
CA GLU A 292 -35.04 -16.89 3.79
C GLU A 292 -35.33 -16.00 2.55
N ALA A 293 -34.69 -16.12 1.39
CA ALA A 293 -33.54 -16.91 0.88
C ALA A 293 -33.06 -16.25 -0.47
N ASP A 294 -32.18 -16.76 -1.35
CA ASP A 294 -31.45 -18.05 -1.49
C ASP A 294 -30.16 -17.88 -2.36
N GLY A 295 -29.26 -18.88 -2.33
CA GLY A 295 -28.76 -19.50 -3.57
C GLY A 295 -27.46 -18.98 -4.21
N GLY A 296 -26.31 -19.61 -3.92
CA GLY A 296 -25.04 -19.26 -4.56
C GLY A 296 -23.82 -20.06 -4.08
N THR A 297 -23.76 -21.35 -4.36
CA THR A 297 -22.68 -22.24 -3.86
C THR A 297 -21.31 -22.01 -4.50
N ALA A 298 -20.27 -21.87 -3.67
CA ALA A 298 -18.89 -22.19 -4.04
C ALA A 298 -18.21 -22.98 -2.89
N ARG A 299 -18.03 -24.30 -3.07
CA ARG A 299 -17.27 -25.15 -2.14
C ARG A 299 -15.78 -25.16 -2.53
N LEU A 300 -14.90 -24.81 -1.60
CA LEU A 300 -13.51 -25.28 -1.60
C LEU A 300 -13.13 -25.78 -0.20
N ALA A 301 -12.54 -26.96 -0.12
CA ALA A 301 -12.37 -27.69 1.13
C ALA A 301 -11.08 -27.30 1.88
N SER A 302 -11.21 -27.01 3.17
CA SER A 302 -10.06 -26.87 4.07
C SER A 302 -9.47 -28.21 4.47
N LYS A 303 -8.14 -28.30 4.57
CA LYS A 303 -7.44 -29.27 5.41
C LYS A 303 -6.61 -28.53 6.46
N GLN A 304 -7.26 -28.14 7.56
CA GLN A 304 -6.54 -27.86 8.79
C GLN A 304 -6.15 -29.20 9.45
N LYS A 305 -4.91 -29.29 9.95
CA LYS A 305 -4.54 -30.26 10.97
C LYS A 305 -3.87 -29.50 12.11
N ALA A 306 -4.55 -29.46 13.26
CA ALA A 306 -4.11 -28.70 14.42
C ALA A 306 -2.91 -29.34 15.15
N LEU A 307 -2.27 -28.54 16.00
CA LEU A 307 -1.14 -28.89 16.85
C LEU A 307 -1.40 -30.10 17.77
N SER A 308 -0.30 -30.77 18.13
CA SER A 308 -0.15 -31.42 19.44
C SER A 308 1.28 -31.22 19.94
N THR A 309 1.45 -30.35 20.93
CA THR A 309 2.71 -30.12 21.63
C THR A 309 2.91 -31.18 22.72
N LEU A 310 4.08 -31.82 22.80
CA LEU A 310 4.78 -32.23 24.03
C LEU A 310 6.05 -33.03 23.67
N ALA A 311 7.16 -32.68 24.29
CA ALA A 311 8.43 -33.43 24.35
C ALA A 311 8.66 -33.84 25.83
N PRO A 312 9.78 -34.48 26.25
CA PRO A 312 10.91 -35.05 25.50
C PRO A 312 11.33 -36.48 25.94
N VAL A 313 12.15 -37.20 25.15
CA VAL A 313 13.07 -38.25 25.64
C VAL A 313 14.39 -38.20 24.83
N ALA A 314 15.50 -38.62 25.46
CA ALA A 314 16.87 -38.31 25.05
C ALA A 314 17.55 -39.30 24.07
N ALA A 315 18.59 -38.78 23.41
CA ALA A 315 19.87 -39.39 23.05
C ALA A 315 19.93 -40.81 22.42
N ALA A 316 20.34 -40.87 21.14
CA ALA A 316 21.29 -41.88 20.66
C ALA A 316 22.11 -41.39 19.45
N THR A 317 23.41 -41.58 19.57
CA THR A 317 24.52 -41.48 18.60
C THR A 317 24.26 -41.98 17.17
N GLY A 318 24.91 -41.36 16.16
CA GLY A 318 25.09 -41.98 14.84
C GLY A 318 25.63 -41.05 13.74
N ALA A 319 26.95 -41.02 13.53
CA ALA A 319 27.57 -40.40 12.36
C ALA A 319 27.79 -41.43 11.24
N VAL A 320 27.87 -40.99 9.97
CA VAL A 320 28.96 -41.30 9.00
C VAL A 320 28.65 -40.74 7.59
N SER A 321 29.70 -40.29 6.90
CA SER A 321 29.67 -39.69 5.55
C SER A 321 29.55 -40.72 4.41
N GLY A 322 28.96 -40.35 3.26
CA GLY A 322 28.78 -41.23 2.09
C GLY A 322 28.80 -40.50 0.73
N LYS A 323 30.00 -40.30 0.18
CA LYS A 323 30.39 -39.49 -1.00
C LYS A 323 29.87 -39.99 -2.38
N ARG A 324 29.44 -39.03 -3.25
CA ARG A 324 29.42 -39.00 -4.74
C ARG A 324 28.83 -40.15 -5.57
N GLY A 325 28.00 -39.78 -6.55
CA GLY A 325 27.80 -40.53 -7.80
C GLY A 325 26.93 -39.77 -8.81
N ALA A 326 27.48 -39.38 -9.95
CA ALA A 326 26.72 -38.78 -11.05
C ALA A 326 26.61 -39.78 -12.21
N ALA A 327 25.40 -39.98 -12.75
CA ALA A 327 25.15 -40.72 -13.98
C ALA A 327 23.89 -40.17 -14.67
N LEU A 328 23.90 -40.15 -16.00
CA LEU A 328 22.87 -39.57 -16.88
C LEU A 328 22.14 -40.68 -17.65
N ALA A 329 20.84 -40.47 -17.92
CA ALA A 329 19.96 -41.16 -18.89
C ALA A 329 19.76 -42.69 -18.69
N VAL A 330 18.53 -43.24 -18.74
CA VAL A 330 17.64 -43.40 -19.91
C VAL A 330 16.22 -43.76 -19.39
N PRO A 331 15.11 -43.40 -20.07
CA PRO A 331 13.74 -43.61 -19.57
C PRO A 331 13.10 -44.95 -19.99
N PRO A 332 12.03 -45.40 -19.32
CA PRO A 332 11.09 -46.38 -19.88
C PRO A 332 9.69 -45.82 -20.16
N ALA A 333 9.23 -46.10 -21.39
CA ALA A 333 7.89 -46.50 -21.82
C ALA A 333 6.63 -45.85 -21.20
N ALA A 334 5.80 -45.29 -22.09
CA ALA A 334 4.39 -45.01 -21.83
C ALA A 334 3.57 -46.30 -21.61
N SER A 335 2.58 -46.23 -20.73
CA SER A 335 1.43 -47.12 -20.70
C SER A 335 0.17 -46.27 -20.72
N GLY A 336 -0.68 -46.47 -21.72
CA GLY A 336 -1.91 -45.70 -21.90
C GLY A 336 -3.11 -46.36 -21.26
N THR A 337 -4.02 -45.55 -20.73
CA THR A 337 -5.44 -45.92 -20.55
C THR A 337 -6.30 -44.73 -20.93
N THR A 338 -6.93 -44.81 -22.11
CA THR A 338 -7.86 -43.81 -22.61
C THR A 338 -9.23 -44.00 -21.97
N SER A 339 -9.82 -42.94 -21.41
CA SER A 339 -11.23 -42.92 -21.00
C SER A 339 -12.02 -41.96 -21.91
N SER A 340 -12.95 -42.52 -22.67
CA SER A 340 -13.52 -41.91 -23.88
C SER A 340 -14.80 -41.08 -23.64
N TRP A 341 -14.85 -40.31 -22.55
CA TRP A 341 -16.11 -39.67 -22.08
C TRP A 341 -16.08 -38.13 -21.91
N GLN A 342 -14.99 -37.45 -22.25
CA GLN A 342 -14.87 -35.99 -22.03
C GLN A 342 -14.98 -35.10 -23.30
N THR A 343 -15.11 -35.66 -24.49
CA THR A 343 -15.17 -34.90 -25.77
C THR A 343 -16.57 -34.66 -26.33
N LEU A 344 -17.65 -35.17 -25.71
CA LEU A 344 -19.03 -35.05 -26.22
C LEU A 344 -19.89 -33.97 -25.53
N ALA A 345 -19.49 -33.47 -24.36
CA ALA A 345 -20.24 -32.45 -23.63
C ALA A 345 -20.42 -31.09 -24.37
N PRO A 346 -19.42 -30.54 -25.11
CA PRO A 346 -19.56 -29.21 -25.71
C PRO A 346 -20.54 -29.13 -26.88
N LEU A 347 -20.80 -30.26 -27.58
CA LEU A 347 -21.60 -30.30 -28.80
C LEU A 347 -23.11 -30.43 -28.54
N ILE A 348 -23.51 -31.05 -27.43
CA ILE A 348 -24.93 -31.24 -27.10
C ILE A 348 -25.55 -29.92 -26.57
N VAL A 349 -24.77 -29.14 -25.83
CA VAL A 349 -25.22 -27.84 -25.28
C VAL A 349 -25.42 -26.79 -26.39
N SER A 350 -24.59 -26.77 -27.44
CA SER A 350 -24.73 -25.79 -28.52
C SER A 350 -26.00 -25.99 -29.36
N VAL A 351 -26.37 -27.24 -29.66
CA VAL A 351 -27.59 -27.57 -30.43
C VAL A 351 -28.86 -27.24 -29.65
N ALA A 352 -28.87 -27.42 -28.33
CA ALA A 352 -29.99 -27.05 -27.46
C ALA A 352 -30.23 -25.52 -27.43
N CYS A 353 -29.16 -24.72 -27.35
CA CYS A 353 -29.28 -23.26 -27.37
C CYS A 353 -29.77 -22.72 -28.73
N VAL A 354 -29.31 -23.31 -29.85
CA VAL A 354 -29.75 -22.89 -31.19
C VAL A 354 -31.23 -23.22 -31.42
N THR A 355 -31.69 -24.41 -31.02
CA THR A 355 -33.11 -24.80 -31.18
C THR A 355 -34.05 -23.96 -30.30
N ALA A 356 -33.67 -23.66 -29.05
CA ALA A 356 -34.42 -22.75 -28.19
C ALA A 356 -34.53 -21.33 -28.77
N THR A 357 -33.44 -20.81 -29.36
CA THR A 357 -33.43 -19.46 -29.96
C THR A 357 -34.34 -19.38 -31.19
N ILE A 358 -34.34 -20.41 -32.05
CA ILE A 358 -35.22 -20.50 -33.23
C ILE A 358 -36.69 -20.58 -32.80
N ALA A 359 -37.01 -21.38 -31.77
CA ALA A 359 -38.38 -21.50 -31.26
C ALA A 359 -38.94 -20.16 -30.75
N VAL A 360 -38.15 -19.40 -29.98
CA VAL A 360 -38.55 -18.07 -29.47
C VAL A 360 -38.79 -17.07 -30.61
N VAL A 361 -37.94 -17.06 -31.64
CA VAL A 361 -38.10 -16.18 -32.82
C VAL A 361 -39.36 -16.54 -33.61
N LEU A 362 -39.66 -17.83 -33.79
CA LEU A 362 -40.86 -18.28 -34.49
C LEU A 362 -42.16 -17.98 -33.73
N ILE A 363 -42.16 -18.10 -32.41
CA ILE A 363 -43.32 -17.74 -31.56
C ILE A 363 -43.55 -16.22 -31.61
N LYS A 364 -42.49 -15.40 -31.58
CA LYS A 364 -42.59 -13.93 -31.63
C LYS A 364 -43.02 -13.39 -33.01
N LYS A 365 -43.00 -14.20 -34.07
CA LYS A 365 -43.46 -13.86 -35.43
C LYS A 365 -44.88 -14.34 -35.75
N ARG A 366 -45.58 -14.93 -34.76
CA ARG A 366 -46.98 -15.42 -34.86
C ARG A 366 -47.93 -14.73 -33.86
N ARG A 367 -47.51 -13.63 -33.25
CA ARG A 367 -48.35 -12.71 -32.47
C ARG A 367 -48.38 -11.35 -33.14
#